data_AF-A0A239R604-F1
#
_entry.id   AF-A0A239R604-F1
#
_cell.length_a   1.000
_cell.length_b   1.000
_cell.length_c   1.000
_cell.angle_alpha   90.00
_cell.angle_beta   90.00
_cell.angle_gamma   90.00
#
_symmetry.space_group_name_H-M   'P 1'
#
loop_
_entity.id
_entity.type
_entity.pdbx_description
1 polymer ?
#
loop_
_entity_poly.entity_id
_entity_poly.type
_entity_poly.pdbx_seq_one_letter_code
_entity_poly.pdbx_strand_id
1 'polypeptide(L)'
;MKSLVYSLGVICGIMIVVLLFMVLLKKLNNNNEIKTKYDERQQMVRGKGYKYSFWTMVALIVLCIVFEACEIELPMQHSVLYFLIILISIMVHTTYCVFNDGYFGINNNPKQYYLFFVFIGLFNVIIGILNSRDGRLVTDGKLDTPAINLFCGLMFVVLGIIIVIKKMISKEDVEDEDDEDDVEGVSSGVRGKAKNMNK
;
A
#
# COMPACT_ATOMS: atom_id res chain seq x y z
N MET A 1 -2.68 24.48 37.79
CA MET A 1 -1.29 23.97 37.61
C MET A 1 -1.21 22.51 37.16
N LYS A 2 -1.84 21.52 37.83
CA LYS A 2 -1.77 20.09 37.40
C LYS A 2 -2.25 19.82 35.96
N SER A 3 -3.37 20.43 35.56
CA SER A 3 -3.86 20.37 34.16
C SER A 3 -2.89 21.02 33.16
N LEU A 4 -2.20 22.11 33.55
CA LEU A 4 -1.22 22.79 32.70
C LEU A 4 0.04 21.92 32.49
N VAL A 5 0.56 21.30 33.55
CA VAL A 5 1.69 20.37 33.48
C VAL A 5 1.33 19.12 32.66
N TYR A 6 0.13 18.58 32.82
CA TYR A 6 -0.37 17.48 32.01
C TYR A 6 -0.46 17.85 30.52
N SER A 7 -1.08 18.99 30.20
CA SER A 7 -1.19 19.47 28.83
C SER A 7 0.18 19.72 28.19
N LEU A 8 1.13 20.31 28.93
CA LEU A 8 2.51 20.46 28.47
C LEU A 8 3.18 19.10 28.20
N GLY A 9 2.97 18.11 29.07
CA GLY A 9 3.46 16.74 28.87
C GLY A 9 2.92 16.10 27.59
N VAL A 10 1.62 16.23 27.33
CA VAL A 10 0.98 15.73 26.09
C VAL A 10 1.55 16.43 24.86
N ILE A 11 1.69 17.77 24.90
CA ILE A 11 2.27 18.54 23.79
C ILE A 11 3.71 18.09 23.52
N CYS A 12 4.54 17.96 24.56
CA CYS A 12 5.91 17.46 24.42
C CYS A 12 5.94 16.05 23.82
N GLY A 13 5.04 15.16 24.25
CA GLY A 13 4.92 13.82 23.68
C GLY A 13 4.57 13.84 22.19
N ILE A 14 3.57 14.62 21.80
CA ILE A 14 3.17 14.80 20.39
C ILE A 14 4.35 15.35 19.57
N MET A 15 5.06 16.36 20.09
CA MET A 15 6.22 16.93 19.41
C MET A 15 7.33 15.90 19.16
N ILE A 16 7.62 15.03 20.13
CA ILE A 16 8.60 13.96 19.98
C ILE A 16 8.14 12.96 18.88
N VAL A 17 6.86 12.56 18.90
CA VAL A 17 6.32 11.64 17.88
C VAL A 17 6.42 12.27 16.49
N VAL A 18 6.08 13.54 16.35
CA VAL A 18 6.18 14.28 15.08
C VAL A 18 7.64 14.35 14.61
N LEU A 19 8.60 14.63 15.49
CA LEU A 19 10.02 14.67 15.15
C LEU A 19 10.53 13.30 14.70
N LEU A 20 10.20 12.22 15.42
CA LEU A 20 10.56 10.86 15.03
C LEU A 20 9.94 10.48 13.68
N PHE A 21 8.69 10.85 13.45
CA PHE A 21 8.02 10.63 12.18
C PHE A 21 8.69 11.40 11.03
N MET A 22 9.09 12.65 11.24
CA MET A 22 9.86 13.40 10.23
C MET A 22 11.20 12.74 9.91
N VAL A 23 11.93 12.24 10.93
CA VAL A 23 13.19 11.51 10.71
C VAL A 23 12.94 10.22 9.91
N LEU A 24 11.87 9.50 10.22
CA LEU A 24 11.45 8.32 9.47
C LEU A 24 11.17 8.66 8.00
N LEU A 25 10.36 9.69 7.73
CA LEU A 25 10.02 10.13 6.37
C LEU A 25 11.28 10.52 5.56
N LYS A 26 12.26 11.17 6.20
CA LYS A 26 13.54 11.47 5.54
C LYS A 26 14.26 10.19 5.11
N LYS A 27 14.34 9.19 6.00
CA LYS A 27 15.01 7.91 5.70
C LYS A 27 14.33 7.10 4.61
N LEU A 28 13.03 7.29 4.37
CA LEU A 28 12.33 6.63 3.26
C LEU A 28 12.84 7.07 1.88
N ASN A 29 13.48 8.24 1.79
CA ASN A 29 14.03 8.78 0.56
C ASN A 29 15.57 8.73 0.55
N ASN A 30 16.19 8.35 -0.56
CA ASN A 30 17.64 8.25 -0.72
C ASN A 30 18.36 9.60 -0.52
N ASN A 31 17.68 10.70 -0.81
CA ASN A 31 18.21 12.05 -0.69
C ASN A 31 17.90 12.72 0.67
N ASN A 32 17.35 11.97 1.64
CA ASN A 32 16.93 12.48 2.96
C ASN A 32 15.94 13.67 2.92
N GLU A 33 15.26 13.88 1.80
CA GLU A 33 14.14 14.81 1.73
C GLU A 33 12.90 14.19 2.36
N ILE A 34 12.02 15.01 2.91
CA ILE A 34 10.74 14.52 3.46
C ILE A 34 9.77 14.16 2.34
N LYS A 35 9.85 14.88 1.21
CA LYS A 35 8.90 14.74 0.09
C LYS A 35 9.38 13.69 -0.89
N THR A 36 8.52 12.73 -1.19
CA THR A 36 8.73 11.82 -2.33
C THR A 36 8.46 12.57 -3.64
N LYS A 37 9.39 12.44 -4.59
CA LYS A 37 9.31 13.04 -5.93
C LYS A 37 8.75 12.02 -6.91
N TYR A 38 7.93 12.51 -7.83
CA TYR A 38 7.28 11.72 -8.87
C TYR A 38 7.41 12.48 -10.19
N ASP A 39 7.72 11.77 -11.27
CA ASP A 39 7.67 12.34 -12.62
C ASP A 39 6.22 12.54 -13.11
N GLU A 40 6.06 13.10 -14.31
CA GLU A 40 4.75 13.38 -14.90
C GLU A 40 3.93 12.10 -15.15
N ARG A 41 4.57 11.02 -15.60
CA ARG A 41 3.93 9.71 -15.84
C ARG A 41 3.38 9.15 -14.53
N GLN A 42 4.18 9.13 -13.48
CA GLN A 42 3.79 8.66 -12.15
C GLN A 42 2.65 9.49 -11.56
N GLN A 43 2.68 10.82 -11.73
CA GLN A 43 1.58 11.68 -11.29
C GLN A 43 0.26 11.35 -12.01
N MET A 44 0.30 11.11 -13.33
CA MET A 44 -0.87 10.67 -14.09
C MET A 44 -1.41 9.31 -13.61
N VAL A 45 -0.53 8.34 -13.36
CA VAL A 45 -0.89 7.03 -12.80
C VAL A 45 -1.59 7.20 -11.45
N ARG A 46 -1.00 7.97 -10.54
CA ARG A 46 -1.60 8.22 -9.21
C ARG A 46 -2.95 8.93 -9.31
N GLY A 47 -3.10 9.87 -10.24
CA GLY A 47 -4.38 10.52 -10.54
C GLY A 47 -5.47 9.53 -10.95
N LYS A 48 -5.16 8.58 -11.85
CA LYS A 48 -6.07 7.49 -12.22
C LYS A 48 -6.38 6.58 -11.02
N GLY A 49 -5.35 6.21 -10.25
CA GLY A 49 -5.50 5.43 -9.02
C GLY A 49 -6.45 6.07 -8.01
N TYR A 50 -6.36 7.40 -7.81
CA TYR A 50 -7.30 8.14 -6.95
C TYR A 50 -8.72 8.12 -7.49
N LYS A 51 -8.91 8.21 -8.81
CA LYS A 51 -10.24 8.09 -9.42
C LYS A 51 -10.85 6.72 -9.13
N TYR A 52 -10.07 5.64 -9.28
CA TYR A 52 -10.56 4.28 -9.00
C TYR A 52 -10.89 4.07 -7.52
N SER A 53 -10.04 4.53 -6.60
CA SER A 53 -10.33 4.41 -5.17
C SER A 53 -11.54 5.23 -4.74
N PHE A 54 -11.70 6.45 -5.28
CA PHE A 54 -12.86 7.28 -5.00
C PHE A 54 -14.16 6.58 -5.41
N TRP A 55 -14.24 6.06 -6.63
CA TRP A 55 -15.44 5.36 -7.08
C TRP A 55 -15.68 4.04 -6.34
N THR A 56 -14.61 3.34 -5.92
CA THR A 56 -14.72 2.17 -5.05
C THR A 56 -15.35 2.56 -3.71
N MET A 57 -14.86 3.64 -3.09
CA MET A 57 -15.38 4.14 -1.82
C MET A 57 -16.86 4.51 -1.93
N VAL A 58 -17.23 5.26 -2.97
CA VAL A 58 -18.62 5.64 -3.25
C VAL A 58 -19.50 4.40 -3.42
N ALA A 59 -19.07 3.42 -4.21
CA ALA A 59 -19.83 2.19 -4.43
C ALA A 59 -20.04 1.40 -3.12
N LEU A 60 -19.01 1.29 -2.28
CA LEU A 60 -19.10 0.61 -0.98
C LEU A 60 -20.02 1.35 -0.01
N ILE A 61 -19.99 2.69 0.02
CA ILE A 61 -20.89 3.49 0.85
C ILE A 61 -22.34 3.30 0.38
N VAL A 62 -22.60 3.36 -0.93
CA VAL A 62 -23.94 3.10 -1.49
C VAL A 62 -24.41 1.69 -1.13
N LEU A 63 -23.53 0.70 -1.19
CA LEU A 63 -23.85 -0.67 -0.77
C LEU A 63 -24.25 -0.73 0.71
N CYS A 64 -23.54 -0.03 1.60
CA CYS A 64 -23.92 0.06 3.01
C CYS A 64 -25.29 0.72 3.21
N ILE A 65 -25.60 1.79 2.47
CA ILE A 65 -26.91 2.44 2.52
C ILE A 65 -28.02 1.47 2.06
N VAL A 66 -27.76 0.67 1.02
CA VAL A 66 -28.72 -0.35 0.55
C VAL A 66 -28.91 -1.44 1.60
N PHE A 67 -27.84 -1.93 2.25
CA PHE A 67 -27.96 -2.91 3.32
C PHE A 67 -28.77 -2.38 4.50
N GLU A 68 -28.56 -1.13 4.90
CA GLU A 68 -29.35 -0.47 5.94
C GLU A 68 -30.83 -0.36 5.54
N ALA A 69 -31.12 0.05 4.30
CA ALA A 69 -32.48 0.13 3.76
C ALA A 69 -33.18 -1.23 3.65
N CYS A 70 -32.42 -2.32 3.52
CA CYS A 70 -32.92 -3.69 3.51
C CYS A 70 -32.96 -4.34 4.91
N GLU A 71 -32.69 -3.60 5.99
CA GLU A 71 -32.61 -4.11 7.36
C GLU A 71 -31.59 -5.26 7.54
N ILE A 72 -30.52 -5.27 6.72
CA ILE A 72 -29.45 -6.25 6.81
C ILE A 72 -28.40 -5.76 7.81
N GLU A 73 -28.37 -6.36 9.00
CA GLU A 73 -27.34 -6.06 10.00
C GLU A 73 -26.01 -6.75 9.70
N LEU A 74 -24.95 -5.97 9.57
CA LEU A 74 -23.58 -6.50 9.51
C LEU A 74 -23.05 -6.77 10.93
N PRO A 75 -22.28 -7.87 11.15
CA PRO A 75 -21.75 -8.26 12.45
C PRO A 75 -20.52 -7.43 12.89
N MET A 76 -20.58 -6.12 12.70
CA MET A 76 -19.50 -5.19 13.02
C MET A 76 -20.04 -3.83 13.41
N GLN A 77 -19.32 -3.11 14.27
CA GLN A 77 -19.64 -1.73 14.59
C GLN A 77 -19.47 -0.83 13.36
N HIS A 78 -20.24 0.26 13.29
CA HIS A 78 -20.16 1.26 12.23
C HIS A 78 -18.75 1.86 12.08
N SER A 79 -18.02 2.06 13.18
CA SER A 79 -16.63 2.54 13.16
C SER A 79 -15.71 1.59 12.38
N VAL A 80 -15.83 0.28 12.63
CA VAL A 80 -15.07 -0.77 11.93
C VAL A 80 -15.47 -0.83 10.46
N LEU A 81 -16.77 -0.76 10.16
CA LEU A 81 -17.30 -0.79 8.81
C LEU A 81 -16.75 0.36 7.95
N TYR A 82 -16.87 1.61 8.41
CA TYR A 82 -16.37 2.76 7.67
C TYR A 82 -14.86 2.72 7.50
N PHE A 83 -14.13 2.24 8.51
CA PHE A 83 -12.69 2.07 8.41
C PHE A 83 -12.31 1.02 7.35
N LEU A 84 -13.04 -0.11 7.28
CA LEU A 84 -12.84 -1.12 6.24
C LEU A 84 -13.09 -0.57 4.83
N ILE A 85 -14.11 0.25 4.64
CA ILE A 85 -14.37 0.90 3.35
C ILE A 85 -13.17 1.77 2.93
N ILE A 86 -12.62 2.56 3.86
CA ILE A 86 -11.42 3.38 3.61
C ILE A 86 -10.23 2.48 3.28
N LEU A 87 -9.99 1.42 4.05
CA LEU A 87 -8.90 0.48 3.80
C LEU A 87 -8.99 -0.17 2.42
N ILE A 88 -10.16 -0.68 2.03
CA ILE A 88 -10.37 -1.31 0.72
C ILE A 88 -10.11 -0.30 -0.40
N SER A 89 -10.59 0.94 -0.23
CA SER A 89 -10.38 2.01 -1.21
C SER A 89 -8.90 2.38 -1.36
N ILE A 90 -8.16 2.47 -0.25
CA ILE A 90 -6.71 2.68 -0.26
C ILE A 90 -6.01 1.51 -0.95
N MET A 91 -6.43 0.27 -0.68
CA MET A 91 -5.86 -0.90 -1.34
C MET A 91 -6.07 -0.88 -2.85
N VAL A 92 -7.24 -0.47 -3.34
CA VAL A 92 -7.46 -0.29 -4.79
C VAL A 92 -6.50 0.76 -5.36
N HIS A 93 -6.36 1.91 -4.71
CA HIS A 93 -5.42 2.95 -5.13
C HIS A 93 -3.99 2.42 -5.21
N THR A 94 -3.52 1.82 -4.12
CA THR A 94 -2.15 1.37 -3.97
C THR A 94 -1.83 0.24 -4.94
N THR A 95 -2.73 -0.74 -5.08
CA THR A 95 -2.56 -1.85 -6.03
C THR A 95 -2.42 -1.34 -7.45
N TYR A 96 -3.32 -0.43 -7.87
CA TYR A 96 -3.22 0.19 -9.20
C TYR A 96 -1.89 0.91 -9.39
N CYS A 97 -1.45 1.70 -8.41
CA CYS A 97 -0.18 2.40 -8.46
C CYS A 97 1.03 1.45 -8.50
N VAL A 98 0.99 0.30 -7.83
CA VAL A 98 2.08 -0.70 -7.86
C VAL A 98 2.17 -1.34 -9.24
N PHE A 99 1.06 -1.81 -9.81
CA PHE A 99 1.08 -2.47 -11.12
C PHE A 99 1.46 -1.54 -12.28
N ASN A 100 1.23 -0.23 -12.12
CA ASN A 100 1.52 0.80 -13.13
C ASN A 100 2.77 1.64 -12.79
N ASP A 101 3.64 1.17 -11.88
CA ASP A 101 4.93 1.78 -11.54
C ASP A 101 4.84 3.24 -11.05
N GLY A 102 3.69 3.61 -10.47
CA GLY A 102 3.41 4.91 -9.87
C GLY A 102 3.42 4.93 -8.34
N TYR A 103 3.69 3.81 -7.68
CA TYR A 103 3.70 3.70 -6.22
C TYR A 103 4.96 4.27 -5.58
N PHE A 104 6.13 3.81 -6.01
CA PHE A 104 7.42 4.30 -5.52
C PHE A 104 7.86 5.50 -6.35
N GLY A 105 8.16 6.61 -5.70
CA GLY A 105 8.76 7.77 -6.34
C GLY A 105 10.24 7.57 -6.67
N ILE A 106 10.74 8.41 -7.57
CA ILE A 106 12.09 8.33 -8.15
C ILE A 106 13.23 8.45 -7.12
N ASN A 107 12.96 9.09 -5.96
CA ASN A 107 13.94 9.25 -4.89
C ASN A 107 13.73 8.27 -3.72
N ASN A 108 12.78 7.34 -3.81
CA ASN A 108 12.51 6.41 -2.71
C ASN A 108 13.63 5.37 -2.56
N ASN A 109 13.86 4.98 -1.31
CA ASN A 109 14.69 3.82 -0.98
C ASN A 109 13.79 2.57 -0.80
N PRO A 110 13.78 1.61 -1.73
CA PRO A 110 12.87 0.47 -1.64
C PRO A 110 13.08 -0.35 -0.37
N LYS A 111 14.34 -0.53 0.08
CA LYS A 111 14.65 -1.28 1.32
C LYS A 111 14.01 -0.64 2.56
N GLN A 112 14.04 0.69 2.64
CA GLN A 112 13.47 1.44 3.77
C GLN A 112 11.94 1.36 3.78
N TYR A 113 11.30 1.38 2.61
CA TYR A 113 9.85 1.15 2.50
C TYR A 113 9.45 -0.26 2.90
N TYR A 114 10.16 -1.30 2.45
CA TYR A 114 9.88 -2.67 2.90
C TYR A 114 10.00 -2.80 4.41
N LEU A 115 11.06 -2.25 5.01
CA LEU A 115 11.24 -2.27 6.46
C LEU A 115 10.12 -1.52 7.19
N PHE A 116 9.69 -0.38 6.66
CA PHE A 116 8.58 0.40 7.19
C PHE A 116 7.25 -0.37 7.16
N PHE A 117 6.93 -1.04 6.04
CA PHE A 117 5.73 -1.87 5.94
C PHE A 117 5.76 -3.05 6.90
N VAL A 118 6.90 -3.75 7.00
CA VAL A 118 7.07 -4.86 7.95
C VAL A 118 6.90 -4.36 9.38
N PHE A 119 7.52 -3.24 9.73
CA PHE A 119 7.42 -2.67 11.07
C PHE A 119 5.98 -2.30 11.44
N ILE A 120 5.26 -1.56 10.57
CA ILE A 120 3.88 -1.17 10.86
C ILE A 120 2.94 -2.38 10.84
N GLY A 121 3.13 -3.30 9.89
CA GLY A 121 2.34 -4.53 9.80
C GLY A 121 2.46 -5.36 11.07
N LEU A 122 3.70 -5.63 11.52
CA LEU A 122 3.95 -6.37 12.77
C LEU A 122 3.38 -5.65 13.99
N PHE A 123 3.59 -4.33 14.09
CA PHE A 123 3.06 -3.53 15.19
C PHE A 123 1.53 -3.63 15.29
N ASN A 124 0.83 -3.53 14.16
CA ASN A 124 -0.62 -3.67 14.07
C ASN A 124 -1.10 -5.09 14.41
N VAL A 125 -0.42 -6.12 13.91
CA VAL A 125 -0.74 -7.52 14.22
C VAL A 125 -0.54 -7.82 15.70
N ILE A 126 0.56 -7.35 16.31
CA ILE A 126 0.83 -7.54 17.74
C ILE A 126 -0.29 -6.89 18.57
N ILE A 127 -0.65 -5.63 18.29
CA ILE A 127 -1.73 -4.95 18.99
C ILE A 127 -3.06 -5.70 18.80
N GLY A 128 -3.34 -6.17 17.59
CA GLY A 128 -4.54 -6.95 17.30
C GLY A 128 -4.59 -8.27 18.08
N ILE A 129 -3.47 -9.00 18.18
CA ILE A 129 -3.37 -10.24 18.97
C ILE A 129 -3.56 -9.95 20.46
N LEU A 130 -2.96 -8.88 20.98
CA LEU A 130 -3.15 -8.50 22.39
C LEU A 130 -4.62 -8.19 22.70
N ASN A 131 -5.29 -7.41 21.84
CA ASN A 131 -6.72 -7.15 22.00
C ASN A 131 -7.59 -8.41 21.83
N SER A 132 -7.15 -9.38 21.01
CA SER A 132 -7.78 -10.70 20.88
C SER A 132 -7.73 -11.48 22.19
N ARG A 133 -6.55 -11.52 22.81
CA ARG A 133 -6.34 -12.23 24.08
C ARG A 133 -7.14 -11.61 25.22
N ASP A 134 -7.31 -10.29 25.21
CA ASP A 134 -8.12 -9.58 26.20
C ASP A 134 -9.64 -9.72 25.95
N GLY A 135 -10.06 -10.43 24.90
CA GLY A 135 -11.48 -10.61 24.55
C GLY A 135 -12.16 -9.34 24.04
N ARG A 136 -11.39 -8.33 23.60
CA ARG A 136 -11.89 -6.99 23.22
C ARG A 136 -12.19 -6.83 21.73
N LEU A 137 -11.99 -7.89 20.93
CA LEU A 137 -12.25 -7.83 19.49
C LEU A 137 -13.74 -7.87 19.15
N VAL A 138 -14.54 -8.48 20.02
CA VAL A 138 -15.97 -8.68 19.81
C VAL A 138 -16.69 -8.24 21.06
N THR A 139 -17.54 -7.22 20.91
CA THR A 139 -18.40 -6.70 21.97
C THR A 139 -19.84 -6.88 21.50
N ASP A 140 -20.68 -7.53 22.32
CA ASP A 140 -22.08 -7.83 21.99
C ASP A 140 -22.28 -8.60 20.67
N GLY A 141 -21.37 -9.53 20.36
CA GLY A 141 -21.43 -10.34 19.14
C GLY A 141 -21.03 -9.59 17.85
N LYS A 142 -20.63 -8.32 17.94
CA LYS A 142 -20.17 -7.49 16.81
C LYS A 142 -18.68 -7.20 16.92
N LEU A 143 -17.98 -7.14 15.79
CA LEU A 143 -16.58 -6.70 15.75
C LEU A 143 -16.47 -5.25 16.25
N ASP A 144 -15.62 -5.05 17.26
CA ASP A 144 -15.39 -3.77 17.92
C ASP A 144 -14.15 -3.07 17.32
N THR A 145 -14.02 -1.78 17.59
CA THR A 145 -12.95 -0.87 17.15
C THR A 145 -11.54 -1.46 17.28
N PRO A 146 -11.16 -2.24 18.33
CA PRO A 146 -9.84 -2.86 18.40
C PRO A 146 -9.48 -3.79 17.23
N ALA A 147 -10.48 -4.36 16.54
CA ALA A 147 -10.29 -5.19 15.35
C ALA A 147 -9.68 -4.44 14.17
N ILE A 148 -9.77 -3.10 14.15
CA ILE A 148 -9.14 -2.25 13.13
C ILE A 148 -7.64 -2.51 13.02
N ASN A 149 -6.94 -2.75 14.14
CA ASN A 149 -5.50 -3.04 14.11
C ASN A 149 -5.20 -4.33 13.33
N LEU A 150 -6.05 -5.36 13.42
CA LEU A 150 -5.87 -6.58 12.63
C LEU A 150 -6.05 -6.31 11.14
N PHE A 151 -7.06 -5.53 10.77
CA PHE A 151 -7.29 -5.16 9.37
C PHE A 151 -6.16 -4.30 8.79
N CYS A 152 -5.62 -3.35 9.57
CA CYS A 152 -4.43 -2.60 9.20
C CYS A 152 -3.22 -3.52 9.00
N GLY A 153 -2.98 -4.43 9.94
CA GLY A 153 -1.88 -5.40 9.84
C GLY A 153 -2.00 -6.27 8.59
N LEU A 154 -3.19 -6.81 8.34
CA LEU A 154 -3.50 -7.60 7.14
C LEU A 154 -3.28 -6.77 5.85
N MET A 155 -3.69 -5.51 5.83
CA MET A 155 -3.48 -4.62 4.69
C MET A 155 -1.99 -4.52 4.31
N PHE A 156 -1.10 -4.34 5.28
CA PHE A 156 0.34 -4.27 5.01
C PHE A 156 0.91 -5.60 4.50
N VAL A 157 0.41 -6.73 4.99
CA VAL A 157 0.79 -8.06 4.47
C VAL A 157 0.36 -8.21 3.01
N VAL A 158 -0.90 -7.90 2.70
CA VAL A 158 -1.42 -7.97 1.33
C VAL A 158 -0.65 -7.03 0.39
N LEU A 159 -0.36 -5.80 0.83
CA LEU A 159 0.46 -4.87 0.07
C LEU A 159 1.86 -5.42 -0.20
N GLY A 160 2.51 -6.02 0.81
CA GLY A 160 3.81 -6.67 0.64
C GLY A 160 3.78 -7.77 -0.42
N ILE A 161 2.74 -8.62 -0.39
CA ILE A 161 2.53 -9.68 -1.39
C ILE A 161 2.34 -9.08 -2.79
N ILE A 162 1.52 -8.05 -2.95
CA ILE A 162 1.28 -7.38 -4.24
C ILE A 162 2.59 -6.84 -4.84
N ILE A 163 3.45 -6.24 -4.02
CA ILE A 163 4.74 -5.71 -4.48
C ILE A 163 5.67 -6.86 -4.90
N VAL A 164 5.69 -7.97 -4.17
CA VAL A 164 6.47 -9.16 -4.54
C VAL A 164 5.96 -9.76 -5.86
N ILE A 165 4.64 -9.89 -6.03
CA ILE A 165 4.03 -10.39 -7.27
C ILE A 165 4.42 -9.51 -8.46
N LYS A 166 4.25 -8.18 -8.37
CA LYS A 166 4.66 -7.26 -9.43
C LYS A 166 6.15 -7.41 -9.76
N LYS A 167 7.00 -7.58 -8.75
CA LYS A 167 8.44 -7.79 -8.95
C LYS A 167 8.75 -9.11 -9.68
N MET A 168 7.99 -10.17 -9.44
CA MET A 168 8.14 -11.45 -10.14
C MET A 168 7.72 -11.34 -11.60
N ILE A 169 6.55 -10.74 -11.86
CA ILE A 169 6.03 -10.52 -13.22
C ILE A 169 7.03 -9.70 -14.05
N SER A 170 7.49 -8.56 -13.51
CA SER A 170 8.45 -7.71 -14.22
C SER A 170 9.85 -8.31 -14.38
N LYS A 171 10.14 -9.48 -13.78
CA LYS A 171 11.36 -10.23 -14.06
C LYS A 171 11.15 -11.19 -15.24
N GLU A 172 9.99 -11.81 -15.30
CA GLU A 172 9.56 -12.69 -16.40
C GLU A 172 9.46 -11.90 -17.71
N ASP A 173 8.83 -10.72 -17.69
CA ASP A 173 8.71 -9.84 -18.87
C ASP A 173 10.09 -9.49 -19.49
N VAL A 174 11.14 -9.38 -18.67
CA VAL A 174 12.50 -9.05 -19.13
C VAL A 174 13.22 -10.28 -19.69
N GLU A 175 13.00 -11.44 -19.08
CA GLU A 175 13.58 -12.70 -19.56
C GLU A 175 12.99 -13.10 -20.92
N ASP A 176 11.68 -12.86 -21.14
CA ASP A 176 11.02 -13.10 -22.42
C ASP A 176 11.50 -12.14 -23.53
N GLU A 177 11.73 -10.85 -23.22
CA GLU A 177 12.29 -9.86 -24.17
C GLU A 177 13.73 -10.22 -24.59
N ASP A 178 14.58 -10.61 -23.63
CA ASP A 178 15.98 -11.01 -23.91
C ASP A 178 16.05 -12.27 -24.80
N ASP A 179 15.14 -13.25 -24.58
CA ASP A 179 15.06 -14.47 -25.39
C ASP A 179 14.56 -14.20 -26.83
N GLU A 180 13.63 -13.25 -27.04
CA GLU A 180 13.16 -12.86 -28.38
C GLU A 180 14.26 -12.14 -29.19
N ASP A 181 14.99 -11.22 -28.57
CA ASP A 181 16.08 -10.46 -29.23
C ASP A 181 17.23 -11.38 -29.68
N ASP A 182 17.58 -12.41 -28.89
CA ASP A 182 18.59 -13.40 -29.25
C ASP A 182 18.17 -14.25 -30.47
N VAL A 183 16.88 -14.60 -30.58
CA VAL A 183 16.34 -15.36 -31.73
C VAL A 183 16.33 -14.50 -33.01
N GLU A 184 15.92 -13.24 -32.94
CA GLU A 184 15.97 -12.33 -34.10
C GLU A 184 17.41 -11.99 -34.54
N GLY A 185 18.33 -11.83 -33.59
CA GLY A 185 19.76 -11.63 -33.85
C GLY A 185 20.40 -12.80 -34.63
N VAL A 186 20.06 -14.04 -34.28
CA VAL A 186 20.52 -15.23 -35.01
C VAL A 186 19.92 -15.31 -36.41
N SER A 187 18.62 -15.05 -36.56
CA SER A 187 17.92 -15.07 -37.86
C SER A 187 18.47 -14.03 -38.85
N SER A 188 18.72 -12.81 -38.39
CA SER A 188 19.28 -11.72 -39.20
C SER A 188 20.74 -11.98 -39.59
N GLY A 189 21.55 -12.57 -38.70
CA GLY A 189 22.93 -12.98 -38.98
C GLY A 189 23.04 -14.09 -40.05
N VAL A 190 22.14 -15.07 -40.03
CA VAL A 190 22.07 -16.13 -41.05
C VAL A 190 21.65 -15.55 -42.40
N ARG A 191 20.68 -14.63 -42.43
CA ARG A 191 20.20 -13.96 -43.65
C ARG A 191 21.27 -13.06 -44.28
N GLY A 192 22.10 -12.39 -43.46
CA GLY A 192 23.23 -11.59 -43.91
C GLY A 192 24.36 -12.42 -44.55
N LYS A 193 24.70 -13.57 -43.97
CA LYS A 193 25.69 -14.50 -44.56
C LYS A 193 25.23 -15.11 -45.88
N ALA A 194 23.96 -15.50 -46.00
CA ALA A 194 23.41 -16.04 -47.24
C ALA A 194 23.44 -15.03 -48.41
N LYS A 195 23.31 -13.72 -48.12
CA LYS A 195 23.32 -12.66 -49.13
C LYS A 195 24.73 -12.31 -49.64
N ASN A 196 25.76 -12.54 -48.83
CA ASN A 196 27.16 -12.32 -49.19
C ASN A 196 27.83 -13.51 -49.91
N MET A 197 27.25 -14.71 -49.85
CA MET A 197 27.76 -15.88 -50.59
C MET A 197 27.31 -15.94 -52.07
N ASN A 198 26.44 -15.02 -52.50
CA ASN A 198 25.90 -14.96 -53.87
C ASN A 198 26.46 -13.78 -54.69
N LYS A 199 27.60 -13.22 -54.28
CA LYS A 199 28.32 -12.15 -54.98
C LYS A 199 29.77 -12.57 -55.21
#